data_AF-A0A3B9R7Q6-F1
#
_entry.id   AF-A0A3B9R7Q6-F1
#
_cell.length_a   1.000
_cell.length_b   1.000
_cell.length_c   1.000
_cell.angle_alpha   90.00
_cell.angle_beta   90.00
_cell.angle_gamma   90.00
#
_symmetry.space_group_name_H-M   'P 1'
#
loop_
_entity.id
_entity.type
_entity.pdbx_description
1 polymer ?
#
loop_
_entity_poly.entity_id
_entity_poly.type
_entity_poly.pdbx_seq_one_letter_code
_entity_poly.pdbx_strand_id
1 'polypeptide(L)'
;MLPKSTEQKKIADFLSAVDAKIRLLKEKHALLQQYKKGVMQKLFSQEIRFKDDNNQVFPDWKFRQGNELFSSVSDKKHNSDLPILAITQEHGAIPRDLINYQVQATDSSVASYKVVNKGDFIISLRSFQGGIEYSQYKGICSPAYIILRPCSELVDDFYRYYLKTGNFIQEMKRRLEGIRDGKILSYKYFSEIKLPYPCVAEQQKIAEFLQALDEKLAAVQQQIDLTQTFKKGLLQQMFV
;
A
#
# COMPACT_ATOMS: atom_id res chain seq x y z
N MET A 1 12.81 11.92 -47.48
CA MET A 1 12.07 13.08 -48.05
C MET A 1 11.21 13.67 -46.94
N LEU A 2 11.07 15.00 -46.86
CA LEU A 2 10.14 15.60 -45.89
C LEU A 2 8.69 15.46 -46.39
N PRO A 3 7.72 15.12 -45.51
CA PRO A 3 6.32 15.02 -45.89
C PRO A 3 5.76 16.37 -46.36
N LYS A 4 4.68 16.36 -47.15
CA LYS A 4 3.98 17.58 -47.57
C LYS A 4 3.37 18.28 -46.34
N SER A 5 3.22 19.60 -46.41
CA SER A 5 2.67 20.42 -45.30
C SER A 5 1.34 19.89 -44.75
N THR A 6 0.42 19.44 -45.61
CA THR A 6 -0.86 18.85 -45.20
C THR A 6 -0.66 17.59 -44.34
N GLU A 7 0.31 16.76 -44.69
CA GLU A 7 0.63 15.54 -43.96
C GLU A 7 1.28 15.87 -42.63
N GLN A 8 2.23 16.82 -42.61
CA GLN A 8 2.85 17.31 -41.38
C GLN A 8 1.79 17.84 -40.39
N LYS A 9 0.78 18.57 -40.88
CA LYS A 9 -0.32 19.06 -40.04
C LYS A 9 -1.14 17.91 -39.44
N LYS A 10 -1.53 16.91 -40.23
CA LYS A 10 -2.27 15.74 -39.73
C LYS A 10 -1.49 14.97 -38.67
N ILE A 11 -0.19 14.80 -38.89
CA ILE A 11 0.72 14.16 -37.93
C ILE A 11 0.76 14.96 -36.62
N ALA A 12 0.93 16.28 -36.72
CA ALA A 12 0.97 17.17 -35.56
C ALA A 12 -0.36 17.15 -34.77
N ASP A 13 -1.49 17.23 -35.47
CA ASP A 13 -2.83 17.21 -34.87
C ASP A 13 -3.07 15.87 -34.14
N PHE A 14 -2.70 14.75 -34.75
CA PHE A 14 -2.84 13.43 -34.14
C PHE A 14 -1.96 13.26 -32.90
N LEU A 15 -0.67 13.62 -32.98
CA LEU A 15 0.24 13.55 -31.82
C LEU A 15 -0.23 14.45 -30.67
N SER A 16 -0.78 15.63 -31.00
CA SER A 16 -1.38 16.53 -30.02
C SER A 16 -2.59 15.92 -29.32
N ALA A 17 -3.43 15.16 -30.05
CA ALA A 17 -4.55 14.44 -29.48
C ALA A 17 -4.10 13.30 -28.54
N VAL A 18 -3.03 12.57 -28.89
CA VAL A 18 -2.42 11.55 -28.02
C VAL A 18 -1.88 12.18 -26.73
N ASP A 19 -1.21 13.33 -26.83
CA ASP A 19 -0.71 14.07 -25.67
C ASP A 19 -1.84 14.58 -24.77
N ALA A 20 -2.92 15.10 -25.37
CA ALA A 20 -4.10 15.50 -24.63
C ALA A 20 -4.72 14.31 -23.86
N LYS A 21 -4.79 13.12 -24.47
CA LYS A 21 -5.26 11.91 -23.81
C LYS A 21 -4.37 11.51 -22.62
N ILE A 22 -3.04 11.54 -22.77
CA ILE A 22 -2.11 11.23 -21.67
C ILE A 22 -2.31 12.21 -20.51
N ARG A 23 -2.46 13.51 -20.81
CA ARG A 23 -2.72 14.54 -19.79
C ARG A 23 -4.02 14.27 -19.04
N LEU A 24 -5.12 14.01 -19.75
CA LEU A 24 -6.43 13.72 -19.15
C LEU A 24 -6.41 12.45 -18.30
N LEU A 25 -5.68 11.40 -18.72
CA LEU A 25 -5.53 10.19 -17.91
C LEU A 25 -4.75 10.45 -16.62
N LYS A 26 -3.67 11.24 -16.67
CA LYS A 26 -2.91 11.65 -15.48
C LYS A 26 -3.75 12.48 -14.52
N GLU A 27 -4.54 13.42 -15.04
CA GLU A 27 -5.48 14.21 -14.24
C GLU A 27 -6.56 13.33 -13.58
N LYS A 28 -7.17 12.42 -14.35
CA LYS A 28 -8.11 11.41 -13.83
C LYS A 28 -7.49 10.57 -12.72
N HIS A 29 -6.24 10.12 -12.89
CA HIS A 29 -5.52 9.36 -11.87
C HIS A 29 -5.34 10.18 -10.59
N ALA A 30 -4.86 11.42 -10.70
CA ALA A 30 -4.66 12.31 -9.55
C ALA A 30 -5.97 12.60 -8.79
N LEU A 31 -7.05 12.90 -9.53
CA LEU A 31 -8.38 13.12 -8.95
C LEU A 31 -8.91 11.87 -8.24
N LEU A 32 -8.68 10.67 -8.81
CA LEU A 32 -9.09 9.42 -8.19
C LEU A 32 -8.28 9.12 -6.92
N GLN A 33 -6.98 9.44 -6.89
CA GLN A 33 -6.15 9.34 -5.69
C GLN A 33 -6.65 10.27 -4.58
N GLN A 34 -6.98 11.52 -4.92
CA GLN A 34 -7.55 12.49 -3.98
C GLN A 34 -8.91 12.02 -3.45
N TYR A 35 -9.78 11.52 -4.33
CA TYR A 35 -11.08 10.97 -3.95
C TYR A 35 -10.91 9.80 -2.97
N LYS A 36 -10.04 8.82 -3.29
CA LYS A 36 -9.76 7.68 -2.41
C LYS A 36 -9.29 8.16 -1.03
N LYS A 37 -8.34 9.09 -0.98
CA LYS A 37 -7.84 9.66 0.29
C LYS A 37 -8.97 10.29 1.12
N GLY A 38 -9.83 11.09 0.48
CA GLY A 38 -10.96 11.73 1.16
C GLY A 38 -12.00 10.73 1.66
N VAL A 39 -12.33 9.71 0.86
CA VAL A 39 -13.29 8.67 1.26
C VAL A 39 -12.72 7.80 2.37
N MET A 40 -11.44 7.41 2.32
CA MET A 40 -10.78 6.71 3.42
C MET A 40 -10.87 7.50 4.72
N GLN A 41 -10.61 8.81 4.70
CA GLN A 41 -10.72 9.66 5.88
C GLN A 41 -12.14 9.59 6.46
N LYS A 42 -13.17 9.79 5.63
CA LYS A 42 -14.58 9.78 6.07
C LYS A 42 -15.06 8.41 6.55
N LEU A 43 -14.60 7.32 5.93
CA LEU A 43 -14.94 5.96 6.34
C LEU A 43 -14.36 5.63 7.71
N PHE A 44 -13.06 5.90 7.92
CA PHE A 44 -12.40 5.56 9.19
C PHE A 44 -12.67 6.56 10.31
N SER A 45 -13.23 7.76 10.02
CA SER A 45 -13.85 8.65 11.01
C SER A 45 -15.32 8.36 11.27
N GLN A 46 -15.91 7.40 10.55
CA GLN A 46 -17.34 7.07 10.57
C GLN A 46 -18.27 8.24 10.17
N GLU A 47 -17.77 9.27 9.48
CA GLU A 47 -18.59 10.33 8.86
C GLU A 47 -19.50 9.78 7.75
N ILE A 48 -19.04 8.73 7.07
CA ILE A 48 -19.85 7.92 6.17
C ILE A 48 -19.71 6.46 6.57
N ARG A 49 -20.79 5.69 6.43
CA ARG A 49 -20.82 4.26 6.75
C ARG A 49 -21.56 3.50 5.67
N PHE A 50 -21.11 2.27 5.42
CA PHE A 50 -21.86 1.35 4.58
C PHE A 50 -23.06 0.81 5.34
N LYS A 51 -24.03 0.32 4.57
CA LYS A 51 -25.12 -0.50 5.06
C LYS A 51 -24.91 -1.93 4.56
N ASP A 52 -25.51 -2.88 5.26
CA ASP A 52 -25.55 -4.26 4.81
C ASP A 52 -26.38 -4.41 3.53
N ASP A 53 -26.51 -5.64 3.03
CA ASP A 53 -27.21 -5.92 1.77
C ASP A 53 -28.73 -5.77 1.90
N ASN A 54 -29.25 -5.70 3.14
CA ASN A 54 -30.65 -5.42 3.46
C ASN A 54 -30.88 -3.92 3.74
N ASN A 55 -29.90 -3.05 3.46
CA ASN A 55 -29.94 -1.61 3.70
C ASN A 55 -30.07 -1.24 5.20
N GLN A 56 -29.65 -2.13 6.09
CA GLN A 56 -29.57 -1.91 7.53
C GLN A 56 -28.18 -1.37 7.92
N VAL A 57 -28.14 -0.59 9.00
CA VAL A 57 -26.88 -0.02 9.50
C VAL A 57 -26.13 -1.10 10.29
N PHE A 58 -24.83 -1.20 10.07
CA PHE A 58 -23.98 -2.09 10.87
C PHE A 58 -23.91 -1.65 12.34
N PRO A 59 -23.66 -2.57 13.28
CA PRO A 59 -23.44 -2.23 14.69
C PRO A 59 -22.32 -1.20 14.88
N ASP A 60 -22.33 -0.51 16.01
CA ASP A 60 -21.25 0.42 16.34
C ASP A 60 -19.89 -0.28 16.43
N TRP A 61 -18.86 0.45 16.01
CA TRP A 61 -17.50 -0.05 16.04
C TRP A 61 -17.07 -0.32 17.46
N LYS A 62 -16.62 -1.55 17.71
CA LYS A 62 -15.90 -1.89 18.94
C LYS A 62 -14.45 -1.47 18.78
N PHE A 63 -13.71 -1.42 19.89
CA PHE A 63 -12.28 -1.14 19.87
C PHE A 63 -11.55 -2.20 20.69
N ARG A 64 -10.41 -2.66 20.17
CA ARG A 64 -9.54 -3.64 20.83
C ARG A 64 -8.11 -3.15 20.84
N GLN A 65 -7.34 -3.57 21.83
CA GLN A 65 -5.91 -3.28 21.89
C GLN A 65 -5.16 -3.99 20.76
N GLY A 66 -4.04 -3.41 20.31
CA GLY A 66 -3.24 -3.95 19.21
C GLY A 66 -2.80 -5.40 19.44
N ASN A 67 -2.50 -5.79 20.68
CA ASN A 67 -2.15 -7.17 21.03
C ASN A 67 -3.32 -8.17 21.02
N GLU A 68 -4.56 -7.69 21.08
CA GLU A 68 -5.73 -8.55 20.96
C GLU A 68 -5.99 -8.94 19.49
N LEU A 69 -5.45 -8.16 18.55
CA LEU A 69 -5.64 -8.34 17.10
C LEU A 69 -4.40 -8.88 16.39
N PHE A 70 -3.20 -8.47 16.82
CA PHE A 70 -1.94 -8.85 16.20
C PHE A 70 -0.91 -9.27 17.23
N SER A 71 -0.25 -10.39 16.97
CA SER A 71 0.87 -10.92 17.75
C SER A 71 2.21 -10.50 17.15
N SER A 72 3.22 -10.22 18.00
CA SER A 72 4.59 -10.01 17.53
C SER A 72 5.26 -11.36 17.22
N VAL A 73 5.78 -11.53 16.01
CA VAL A 73 6.45 -12.76 15.56
C VAL A 73 7.94 -12.53 15.34
N SER A 74 8.75 -13.50 15.78
CA SER A 74 10.20 -13.54 15.55
C SER A 74 10.66 -14.95 15.19
N ASP A 75 9.92 -15.60 14.29
CA ASP A 75 10.28 -16.91 13.75
C ASP A 75 11.51 -16.80 12.83
N LYS A 76 12.56 -17.55 13.11
CA LYS A 76 13.80 -17.61 12.32
C LYS A 76 14.04 -18.99 11.71
N LYS A 77 13.02 -19.85 11.69
CA LYS A 77 13.12 -21.22 11.18
C LYS A 77 13.02 -21.20 9.65
N HIS A 78 14.15 -20.98 8.98
CA HIS A 78 14.27 -21.08 7.54
C HIS A 78 15.67 -21.60 7.15
N ASN A 79 15.81 -22.07 5.92
CA ASN A 79 17.09 -22.55 5.38
C ASN A 79 17.72 -21.52 4.42
N SER A 80 17.26 -20.26 4.47
CA SER A 80 17.70 -19.14 3.61
C SER A 80 17.35 -19.34 2.13
N ASP A 81 16.33 -20.16 1.87
CA ASP A 81 15.72 -20.47 0.59
C ASP A 81 14.55 -19.53 0.21
N LEU A 82 14.10 -18.71 1.17
CA LEU A 82 13.03 -17.75 0.98
C LEU A 82 13.55 -16.42 0.43
N PRO A 83 12.76 -15.71 -0.41
CA PRO A 83 13.17 -14.42 -0.95
C PRO A 83 13.34 -13.39 0.17
N ILE A 84 14.40 -12.59 0.06
CA ILE A 84 14.62 -11.46 0.97
C ILE A 84 13.65 -10.34 0.60
N LEU A 85 12.84 -9.92 1.56
CA LEU A 85 11.88 -8.84 1.39
C LEU A 85 12.53 -7.48 1.72
N ALA A 86 12.32 -6.50 0.85
CA ALA A 86 12.45 -5.10 1.18
C ALA A 86 11.14 -4.61 1.81
N ILE A 87 11.24 -3.83 2.88
CA ILE A 87 10.08 -3.24 3.56
C ILE A 87 10.00 -1.78 3.12
N THR A 88 9.02 -1.48 2.26
CA THR A 88 8.90 -0.19 1.57
C THR A 88 7.54 0.44 1.84
N GLN A 89 7.47 1.77 1.88
CA GLN A 89 6.19 2.48 2.07
C GLN A 89 5.29 2.42 0.83
N GLU A 90 5.88 2.23 -0.35
CA GLU A 90 5.18 2.23 -1.63
C GLU A 90 4.58 0.86 -1.96
N HIS A 91 5.35 -0.21 -1.77
CA HIS A 91 4.96 -1.57 -2.17
C HIS A 91 4.66 -2.50 -0.98
N GLY A 92 4.80 -2.00 0.25
CA GLY A 92 4.77 -2.85 1.44
C GLY A 92 6.00 -3.75 1.52
N ALA A 93 5.82 -4.99 1.97
CA ALA A 93 6.86 -6.00 1.93
C ALA A 93 6.91 -6.62 0.53
N ILE A 94 8.03 -6.46 -0.18
CA ILE A 94 8.19 -6.90 -1.58
C ILE A 94 9.54 -7.62 -1.74
N PRO A 95 9.60 -8.74 -2.48
CA PRO A 95 10.86 -9.37 -2.86
C PRO A 95 11.83 -8.37 -3.50
N ARG A 96 13.09 -8.37 -3.04
CA ARG A 96 14.13 -7.41 -3.47
C ARG A 96 14.47 -7.49 -4.95
N ASP A 97 14.22 -8.61 -5.61
CA ASP A 97 14.42 -8.83 -7.04
C ASP A 97 13.35 -8.18 -7.91
N LEU A 98 12.16 -7.93 -7.37
CA LEU A 98 11.06 -7.23 -8.06
C LEU A 98 11.23 -5.71 -8.06
N ILE A 99 12.16 -5.19 -7.27
CA ILE A 99 12.51 -3.78 -7.21
C ILE A 99 14.00 -3.63 -7.51
N ASN A 100 14.46 -2.51 -8.07
CA ASN A 100 15.89 -2.28 -8.33
C ASN A 100 16.66 -1.99 -7.02
N TYR A 101 16.58 -2.88 -6.03
CA TYR A 101 17.12 -2.70 -4.69
C TYR A 101 18.50 -3.36 -4.57
N GLN A 102 19.55 -2.55 -4.71
CA GLN A 102 20.94 -3.01 -4.88
C GLN A 102 21.70 -3.30 -3.58
N VAL A 103 21.01 -3.49 -2.45
CA VAL A 103 21.70 -3.82 -1.18
C VAL A 103 21.92 -5.33 -1.08
N GLN A 104 23.19 -5.74 -1.20
CA GLN A 104 23.63 -7.12 -0.99
C GLN A 104 23.59 -7.45 0.51
N ALA A 105 22.95 -8.57 0.87
CA ALA A 105 23.04 -9.17 2.20
C ALA A 105 24.02 -10.35 2.14
N THR A 106 24.83 -10.55 3.18
CA THR A 106 25.72 -11.71 3.27
C THR A 106 24.97 -12.92 3.83
N ASP A 107 25.34 -14.14 3.43
CA ASP A 107 24.66 -15.38 3.89
C ASP A 107 24.63 -15.54 5.41
N SER A 108 25.72 -15.15 6.09
CA SER A 108 25.80 -15.15 7.56
C SER A 108 24.83 -14.17 8.22
N SER A 109 24.48 -13.08 7.54
CA SER A 109 23.47 -12.12 8.02
C SER A 109 22.04 -12.65 7.83
N VAL A 110 21.80 -13.41 6.76
CA VAL A 110 20.47 -13.90 6.36
C VAL A 110 19.95 -14.96 7.32
N ALA A 111 20.81 -15.83 7.87
CA ALA A 111 20.39 -16.86 8.84
C ALA A 111 19.68 -16.30 10.09
N SER A 112 19.88 -15.02 10.41
CA SER A 112 19.22 -14.36 11.55
C SER A 112 17.84 -13.78 11.23
N TYR A 113 17.46 -13.73 9.95
CA TYR A 113 16.27 -13.05 9.47
C TYR A 113 15.00 -13.73 9.96
N LYS A 114 13.90 -12.96 9.98
CA LYS A 114 12.61 -13.43 10.44
C LYS A 114 11.75 -13.84 9.25
N VAL A 115 11.02 -14.94 9.38
CA VAL A 115 10.05 -15.42 8.40
C VAL A 115 8.81 -14.53 8.42
N VAL A 116 8.52 -13.96 7.26
CA VAL A 116 7.31 -13.19 6.95
C VAL A 116 6.38 -14.09 6.14
N ASN A 117 5.11 -14.14 6.52
CA ASN A 117 4.04 -14.79 5.77
C ASN A 117 3.20 -13.76 5.01
N LYS A 118 2.50 -14.22 3.97
CA LYS A 118 1.40 -13.44 3.39
C LYS A 118 0.35 -13.18 4.48
N GLY A 119 -0.14 -11.95 4.56
CA GLY A 119 -1.05 -11.51 5.63
C GLY A 119 -0.34 -10.85 6.82
N ASP A 120 0.99 -10.98 6.93
CA ASP A 120 1.72 -10.31 8.01
C ASP A 120 1.83 -8.81 7.74
N PHE A 121 1.78 -8.06 8.84
CA PHE A 121 2.03 -6.63 8.90
C PHE A 121 3.41 -6.35 9.46
N ILE A 122 4.04 -5.24 9.08
CA ILE A 122 5.44 -4.98 9.40
C ILE A 122 5.63 -3.53 9.84
N ILE A 123 6.04 -3.38 11.10
CA ILE A 123 6.51 -2.12 11.64
C ILE A 123 7.96 -1.91 11.22
N SER A 124 8.23 -0.74 10.66
CA SER A 124 9.56 -0.26 10.28
C SER A 124 9.93 1.03 11.02
N LEU A 125 11.19 1.45 10.90
CA LEU A 125 11.65 2.76 11.37
C LEU A 125 10.92 3.94 10.71
N ARG A 126 10.17 3.73 9.63
CA ARG A 126 9.41 4.79 8.94
C ARG A 126 7.91 4.68 9.17
N SER A 127 7.46 3.79 10.05
CA SER A 127 6.03 3.59 10.29
C SER A 127 5.34 4.79 10.93
N PHE A 128 6.07 5.66 11.61
CA PHE A 128 5.54 6.93 12.12
C PHE A 128 5.31 7.99 11.03
N GLN A 129 5.72 7.74 9.78
CA GLN A 129 5.47 8.65 8.65
C GLN A 129 4.47 8.09 7.66
N GLY A 130 4.54 6.79 7.39
CA GLY A 130 3.75 6.14 6.34
C GLY A 130 2.91 4.97 6.81
N GLY A 131 2.78 4.72 8.12
CA GLY A 131 1.98 3.64 8.67
C GLY A 131 2.67 2.28 8.66
N ILE A 132 1.90 1.22 8.82
CA ILE A 132 2.43 -0.16 8.90
C ILE A 132 2.36 -0.83 7.54
N GLU A 133 3.43 -1.53 7.16
CA GLU A 133 3.50 -2.22 5.86
C GLU A 133 2.77 -3.55 5.90
N TYR A 134 2.25 -3.99 4.76
CA TYR A 134 1.57 -5.27 4.61
C TYR A 134 2.36 -6.17 3.66
N SER A 135 2.39 -7.47 3.95
CA SER A 135 3.05 -8.46 3.11
C SER A 135 2.06 -9.25 2.24
N GLN A 136 2.20 -9.09 0.93
CA GLN A 136 1.56 -9.99 -0.04
C GLN A 136 2.37 -11.27 -0.30
N TYR A 137 3.58 -11.35 0.24
CA TYR A 137 4.56 -12.38 -0.07
C TYR A 137 4.96 -13.15 1.19
N LYS A 138 5.33 -14.42 0.99
CA LYS A 138 6.14 -15.14 1.96
C LYS A 138 7.61 -14.85 1.66
N GLY A 139 8.40 -14.60 2.70
CA GLY A 139 9.82 -14.28 2.55
C GLY A 139 10.51 -14.14 3.89
N ILE A 140 11.67 -13.50 3.88
CA ILE A 140 12.44 -13.20 5.09
C ILE A 140 12.82 -11.73 5.15
N CYS A 141 12.79 -11.13 6.35
CA CYS A 141 13.20 -9.74 6.55
C CYS A 141 14.19 -9.59 7.71
N SER A 142 14.94 -8.48 7.69
CA SER A 142 15.92 -8.16 8.74
C SER A 142 15.31 -8.20 10.15
N PRO A 143 16.07 -8.63 11.17
CA PRO A 143 15.61 -8.63 12.57
C PRO A 143 15.19 -7.26 13.12
N ALA A 144 15.61 -6.17 12.47
CA ALA A 144 15.25 -4.81 12.83
C ALA A 144 13.75 -4.49 12.67
N TYR A 145 13.03 -5.27 11.86
CA TYR A 145 11.58 -5.11 11.69
C TYR A 145 10.80 -5.91 12.75
N ILE A 146 9.62 -5.41 13.10
CA ILE A 146 8.66 -6.12 13.94
C ILE A 146 7.53 -6.63 13.05
N ILE A 147 7.36 -7.95 13.04
CA ILE A 147 6.30 -8.63 12.30
C ILE A 147 5.10 -8.71 13.24
N LEU A 148 3.96 -8.23 12.75
CA LEU A 148 2.65 -8.28 13.38
C LEU A 148 1.81 -9.30 12.62
N ARG A 149 1.49 -10.42 13.25
CA ARG A 149 0.67 -11.47 12.66
C ARG A 149 -0.74 -11.43 13.24
N PRO A 150 -1.80 -11.32 12.41
CA PRO A 150 -3.17 -11.43 12.89
C PRO A 150 -3.35 -12.64 13.81
N CYS A 151 -3.95 -12.43 14.98
CA CYS A 151 -4.24 -13.48 15.97
C CYS A 151 -5.72 -13.51 16.38
N SER A 152 -6.56 -12.79 15.65
CA SER A 152 -8.02 -12.77 15.78
C SER A 152 -8.67 -12.87 14.40
N GLU A 153 -9.96 -13.18 14.34
CA GLU A 153 -10.73 -13.11 13.10
C GLU A 153 -10.86 -11.65 12.63
N LEU A 154 -10.25 -11.33 11.48
CA LEU A 154 -10.29 -10.00 10.88
C LEU A 154 -10.12 -10.06 9.36
N VAL A 155 -10.41 -8.95 8.68
CA VAL A 155 -10.12 -8.77 7.25
C VAL A 155 -8.81 -8.00 7.11
N ASP A 156 -7.77 -8.67 6.61
CA ASP A 156 -6.42 -8.07 6.45
C ASP A 156 -6.47 -6.75 5.68
N ASP A 157 -7.21 -6.69 4.56
CA ASP A 157 -7.29 -5.49 3.73
C ASP A 157 -7.91 -4.29 4.47
N PHE A 158 -8.86 -4.52 5.38
CA PHE A 158 -9.39 -3.43 6.22
C PHE A 158 -8.25 -2.78 7.04
N TYR A 159 -7.42 -3.60 7.69
CA TYR A 159 -6.30 -3.12 8.49
C TYR A 159 -5.14 -2.60 7.63
N ARG A 160 -4.92 -3.14 6.43
CA ARG A 160 -3.99 -2.60 5.43
C ARG A 160 -4.31 -1.16 5.08
N TYR A 161 -5.58 -0.80 5.00
CA TYR A 161 -6.00 0.59 4.80
C TYR A 161 -5.98 1.40 6.10
N TYR A 162 -6.53 0.87 7.20
CA TYR A 162 -6.64 1.60 8.46
C TYR A 162 -5.27 2.00 9.03
N LEU A 163 -4.30 1.07 9.02
CA LEU A 163 -2.95 1.29 9.56
C LEU A 163 -2.09 2.23 8.70
N LYS A 164 -2.65 2.75 7.60
CA LYS A 164 -2.07 3.81 6.75
C LYS A 164 -2.77 5.17 6.93
N THR A 165 -3.80 5.24 7.76
CA THR A 165 -4.55 6.49 7.97
C THR A 165 -3.75 7.53 8.75
N GLY A 166 -4.01 8.81 8.49
CA GLY A 166 -3.36 9.92 9.20
C GLY A 166 -3.60 9.86 10.71
N ASN A 167 -4.80 9.48 11.14
CA ASN A 167 -5.14 9.36 12.57
C ASN A 167 -4.32 8.26 13.26
N PHE A 168 -4.20 7.09 12.63
CA PHE A 168 -3.36 6.01 13.16
C PHE A 168 -1.88 6.43 13.21
N ILE A 169 -1.36 7.06 12.15
CA ILE A 169 0.02 7.53 12.10
C ILE A 169 0.28 8.59 13.19
N GLN A 170 -0.66 9.50 13.44
CA GLN A 170 -0.56 10.47 14.53
C GLN A 170 -0.56 9.81 15.91
N GLU A 171 -1.39 8.78 16.11
CA GLU A 171 -1.37 7.98 17.35
C GLU A 171 -0.01 7.32 17.58
N MET A 172 0.58 6.74 16.53
CA MET A 172 1.94 6.20 16.57
C MET A 172 2.98 7.26 16.93
N LYS A 173 2.90 8.47 16.33
CA LYS A 173 3.81 9.59 16.62
C LYS A 173 3.73 10.04 18.08
N ARG A 174 2.52 10.24 18.61
CA ARG A 174 2.32 10.68 20.02
C ARG A 174 2.98 9.74 21.02
N ARG A 175 2.93 8.43 20.76
CA ARG A 175 3.56 7.42 21.61
C ARG A 175 5.09 7.39 21.49
N LEU A 176 5.63 7.82 20.36
CA LEU A 176 7.07 7.97 20.14
C LEU A 176 7.63 9.27 20.73
N GLU A 177 6.89 10.39 20.67
CA GLU A 177 7.32 11.71 21.17
C GLU A 177 7.49 11.75 22.71
N GLY A 178 6.85 10.84 23.45
CA GLY A 178 7.10 10.66 24.88
C GLY A 178 8.50 10.11 25.22
N ILE A 179 9.32 9.78 24.20
CA ILE A 179 10.63 9.16 24.34
C ILE A 179 11.71 10.21 24.00
N ARG A 180 12.35 10.75 25.04
CA ARG A 180 13.68 11.36 24.89
C ARG A 180 14.65 10.19 24.61
N ASP A 181 15.43 10.29 23.54
CA ASP A 181 16.46 9.31 23.08
C ASP A 181 15.98 8.13 22.21
N GLY A 182 16.14 8.27 20.89
CA GLY A 182 16.66 7.24 19.95
C GLY A 182 16.07 5.82 19.92
N LYS A 183 15.03 5.48 20.68
CA LYS A 183 14.53 4.09 20.77
C LYS A 183 13.71 3.71 19.56
N ILE A 184 14.01 2.51 19.06
CA ILE A 184 13.26 1.80 18.02
C ILE A 184 11.81 1.65 18.48
N LEU A 185 10.85 1.87 17.58
CA LEU A 185 9.44 1.62 17.81
C LEU A 185 9.25 0.16 18.27
N SER A 186 8.98 -0.04 19.56
CA SER A 186 8.77 -1.37 20.13
C SER A 186 7.34 -1.85 19.91
N TYR A 187 7.14 -3.18 19.90
CA TYR A 187 5.82 -3.80 19.83
C TYR A 187 4.89 -3.31 20.95
N LYS A 188 5.44 -2.99 22.13
CA LYS A 188 4.68 -2.51 23.29
C LYS A 188 3.82 -1.29 22.95
N TYR A 189 4.37 -0.33 22.20
CA TYR A 189 3.63 0.87 21.84
C TYR A 189 2.45 0.57 20.92
N PHE A 190 2.63 -0.35 19.97
CA PHE A 190 1.56 -0.82 19.11
C PHE A 190 0.51 -1.60 19.90
N SER A 191 0.94 -2.49 20.81
CA SER A 191 0.02 -3.35 21.56
C SER A 191 -1.01 -2.60 22.38
N GLU A 192 -0.69 -1.38 22.83
CA GLU A 192 -1.57 -0.56 23.67
C GLU A 192 -2.49 0.39 22.87
N ILE A 193 -2.36 0.43 21.53
CA ILE A 193 -3.23 1.25 20.68
C ILE A 193 -4.60 0.59 20.60
N LYS A 194 -5.65 1.37 20.83
CA LYS A 194 -7.03 0.95 20.58
C LYS A 194 -7.32 1.06 19.08
N LEU A 195 -7.40 -0.09 18.42
CA LEU A 195 -7.74 -0.22 17.00
C LEU A 195 -9.25 -0.44 16.87
N PRO A 196 -9.90 0.12 15.83
CA PRO A 196 -11.28 -0.17 15.53
C PRO A 196 -11.44 -1.64 15.16
N TYR A 197 -12.54 -2.22 15.59
CA TYR A 197 -12.93 -3.60 15.37
C TYR A 197 -14.44 -3.66 15.07
N PRO A 198 -14.89 -3.13 13.91
CA PRO A 198 -16.25 -3.37 13.45
C PRO A 198 -16.48 -4.85 13.19
N CYS A 199 -17.74 -5.25 12.98
CA CYS A 199 -18.03 -6.63 12.62
C CYS A 199 -17.33 -7.01 11.30
N VAL A 200 -17.00 -8.30 11.14
CA VAL A 200 -16.24 -8.82 9.97
C VAL A 200 -16.93 -8.45 8.65
N ALA A 201 -18.26 -8.48 8.60
CA ALA A 201 -19.03 -8.08 7.42
C ALA A 201 -18.79 -6.61 7.01
N GLU A 202 -18.75 -5.68 7.97
CA GLU A 202 -18.46 -4.27 7.67
C GLU A 202 -16.98 -4.07 7.31
N GLN A 203 -16.06 -4.80 7.97
CA GLN A 203 -14.64 -4.80 7.59
C GLN A 203 -14.47 -5.20 6.11
N GLN A 204 -15.14 -6.28 5.70
CA GLN A 204 -15.11 -6.80 4.33
C GLN A 204 -15.67 -5.77 3.34
N LYS A 205 -16.83 -5.16 3.64
CA LYS A 205 -17.46 -4.19 2.74
C LYS A 205 -16.61 -2.93 2.53
N ILE A 206 -15.94 -2.46 3.59
CA ILE A 206 -14.99 -1.35 3.50
C ILE A 206 -13.77 -1.76 2.69
N ALA A 207 -13.21 -2.95 2.93
CA ALA A 207 -12.05 -3.46 2.23
C ALA A 207 -12.31 -3.59 0.72
N GLU A 208 -13.40 -4.25 0.32
CA GLU A 208 -13.79 -4.45 -1.08
C GLU A 208 -13.97 -3.11 -1.82
N PHE A 209 -14.64 -2.15 -1.19
CA PHE A 209 -14.81 -0.83 -1.78
C PHE A 209 -13.46 -0.13 -2.03
N LEU A 210 -12.56 -0.16 -1.05
CA LEU A 210 -11.24 0.47 -1.16
C LEU A 210 -10.32 -0.28 -2.15
N GLN A 211 -10.46 -1.60 -2.26
CA GLN A 211 -9.79 -2.42 -3.27
C GLN A 211 -10.28 -2.07 -4.67
N ALA A 212 -11.59 -1.92 -4.89
CA ALA A 212 -12.13 -1.51 -6.18
C ALA A 212 -11.60 -0.12 -6.62
N LEU A 213 -11.33 0.79 -5.67
CA LEU A 213 -10.66 2.06 -5.98
C LEU A 213 -9.18 1.87 -6.36
N ASP A 214 -8.48 0.95 -5.70
CA ASP A 214 -7.10 0.60 -6.06
C ASP A 214 -7.00 -0.05 -7.43
N GLU A 215 -7.90 -0.98 -7.75
CA GLU A 215 -7.99 -1.60 -9.08
C GLU A 215 -8.25 -0.55 -10.16
N LYS A 216 -9.14 0.40 -9.89
CA LYS A 216 -9.41 1.50 -10.82
C LYS A 216 -8.22 2.43 -10.99
N LEU A 217 -7.46 2.71 -9.93
CA LEU A 217 -6.21 3.46 -10.02
C LEU A 217 -5.17 2.72 -10.87
N ALA A 218 -4.95 1.44 -10.60
CA ALA A 218 -4.03 0.59 -11.36
C ALA A 218 -4.41 0.53 -12.85
N ALA A 219 -5.70 0.37 -13.16
CA ALA A 219 -6.20 0.36 -14.53
C ALA A 219 -5.94 1.69 -15.26
N VAL A 220 -6.12 2.83 -14.58
CA VAL A 220 -5.81 4.15 -15.17
C VAL A 220 -4.30 4.33 -15.36
N GLN A 221 -3.47 3.89 -14.41
CA GLN A 221 -2.02 3.92 -14.55
C GLN A 221 -1.55 3.06 -15.75
N GLN A 222 -2.09 1.85 -15.90
CA GLN A 222 -1.80 1.00 -17.04
C GLN A 222 -2.20 1.68 -18.37
N GLN A 223 -3.34 2.39 -18.42
CA GLN A 223 -3.73 3.16 -19.61
C GLN A 223 -2.74 4.29 -19.93
N ILE A 224 -2.19 4.96 -18.91
CA ILE A 224 -1.14 5.98 -19.09
C ILE A 224 0.09 5.33 -19.72
N ASP A 225 0.58 4.24 -19.14
CA ASP A 225 1.81 3.57 -19.57
C ASP A 225 1.70 3.03 -21.00
N LEU A 226 0.57 2.38 -21.32
CA LEU A 226 0.27 1.90 -22.67
C LEU A 226 0.18 3.05 -23.68
N THR A 227 -0.47 4.16 -23.33
CA THR A 227 -0.61 5.31 -24.24
C THR A 227 0.75 6.00 -24.47
N GLN A 228 1.59 6.09 -23.45
CA GLN A 228 2.97 6.60 -23.59
C GLN A 228 3.83 5.69 -24.46
N THR A 229 3.72 4.37 -24.27
CA THR A 229 4.44 3.37 -25.05
C THR A 229 4.01 3.41 -26.52
N PHE A 230 2.70 3.47 -26.76
CA PHE A 230 2.13 3.65 -28.10
C PHE A 230 2.64 4.93 -28.77
N LYS A 231 2.63 6.07 -28.08
CA LYS A 231 3.19 7.33 -28.60
C LYS A 231 4.66 7.18 -28.99
N LYS A 232 5.46 6.55 -28.12
CA LYS A 232 6.89 6.32 -28.39
C LYS A 232 7.10 5.44 -29.61
N GLY A 233 6.34 4.35 -29.74
CA GLY A 233 6.39 3.45 -30.89
C GLY A 233 5.98 4.13 -32.19
N LEU A 234 4.92 4.94 -32.18
CA LEU A 234 4.50 5.74 -33.34
C LEU A 234 5.59 6.71 -33.79
N LEU A 235 6.16 7.49 -32.86
CA LEU A 235 7.25 8.42 -33.19
C LEU A 235 8.47 7.69 -33.78
N GLN A 236 8.77 6.50 -33.28
CA GLN A 236 9.84 5.67 -33.84
C GLN A 236 9.54 5.20 -35.26
N GLN A 237 8.28 4.89 -35.61
CA GLN A 237 7.92 4.43 -36.95
C GLN A 237 7.74 5.57 -37.98
N MET A 238 7.37 6.77 -37.53
CA MET A 238 7.04 7.89 -38.41
C MET A 238 8.25 8.70 -38.89
N PHE A 239 9.40 8.58 -38.21
CA PHE A 239 10.60 9.37 -38.49
C PHE A 239 11.82 8.50 -38.87
N VAL A 240 11.59 7.31 -39.42
CA VAL A 240 12.62 6.46 -40.08
C VAL A 240 12.66 6.76 -41.58
#